data_AF-A0A554VBD4-F1
#
_entry.id   AF-A0A554VBD4-F1
#
_cell.length_a   1.000
_cell.length_b   1.000
_cell.length_c   1.000
_cell.angle_alpha   90.00
_cell.angle_beta   90.00
_cell.angle_gamma   90.00
#
_symmetry.space_group_name_H-M   'P 1'
#
loop_
_entity.id
_entity.type
_entity.pdbx_description
1 polymer ?
#
loop_
_entity_poly.entity_id
_entity_poly.type
_entity_poly.pdbx_seq_one_letter_code
_entity_poly.pdbx_strand_id
1 'polypeptide(L)'
;MNIIIKHIEIIERVDQLIRLQATGSPEDCSARLGISKTKLYRIINIMRRLNAPITYDLSIQSFVYEETVSFAFGFYTKDQSPNKVNPFVG
;
A
#
# COMPACT_ATOMS: atom_id res chain seq x y z
N MET A 1 -18.60 -14.62 -4.71
CA MET A 1 -17.23 -14.89 -5.20
C MET A 1 -16.76 -13.65 -5.93
N ASN A 2 -16.00 -12.80 -5.25
CA ASN A 2 -15.64 -11.48 -5.77
C ASN A 2 -14.11 -11.38 -5.68
N ILE A 3 -13.42 -12.01 -6.63
CA ILE A 3 -11.96 -12.11 -6.65
C ILE A 3 -11.32 -10.70 -6.64
N ILE A 4 -12.00 -9.73 -7.25
CA ILE A 4 -11.57 -8.35 -7.39
C ILE A 4 -11.54 -7.64 -6.03
N ILE A 5 -12.60 -7.82 -5.23
CA ILE A 5 -12.72 -7.20 -3.90
C ILE A 5 -11.58 -7.66 -2.98
N LYS A 6 -11.28 -8.97 -2.97
CA LYS A 6 -10.16 -9.49 -2.18
C LYS A 6 -8.82 -8.87 -2.57
N HIS A 7 -8.58 -8.63 -3.87
CA HIS A 7 -7.33 -8.01 -4.31
C HIS A 7 -7.25 -6.55 -3.86
N ILE A 8 -8.35 -5.82 -3.93
CA ILE A 8 -8.44 -4.44 -3.44
C ILE A 8 -8.15 -4.40 -1.94
N GLU A 9 -8.77 -5.26 -1.14
CA GLU A 9 -8.52 -5.36 0.30
C GLU A 9 -7.04 -5.64 0.64
N ILE A 10 -6.36 -6.49 -0.15
CA ILE A 10 -4.93 -6.73 0.07
C ILE A 10 -4.12 -5.49 -0.29
N ILE A 11 -4.45 -4.79 -1.38
CA ILE A 11 -3.74 -3.55 -1.76
C ILE A 11 -3.91 -2.48 -0.68
N GLU A 12 -5.12 -2.30 -0.14
CA GLU A 12 -5.38 -1.36 0.97
C GLU A 12 -4.59 -1.73 2.22
N ARG A 13 -4.55 -3.03 2.59
CA ARG A 13 -3.74 -3.50 3.72
C ARG A 13 -2.24 -3.25 3.50
N VAL A 14 -1.74 -3.51 2.30
CA VAL A 14 -0.34 -3.23 1.95
C VAL A 14 -0.08 -1.73 2.04
N ASP A 15 -0.93 -0.89 1.46
CA ASP A 15 -0.82 0.57 1.54
C ASP A 15 -0.76 1.06 2.99
N GLN A 16 -1.65 0.55 3.85
CA GLN A 16 -1.67 0.87 5.27
C GLN A 16 -0.38 0.45 5.98
N LEU A 17 0.15 -0.74 5.69
CA LEU A 17 1.41 -1.21 6.28
C LEU A 17 2.60 -0.37 5.82
N ILE A 18 2.65 0.04 4.55
CA ILE A 18 3.72 0.89 4.00
C ILE A 18 3.64 2.30 4.62
N ARG A 19 2.44 2.87 4.75
CA ARG A 19 2.24 4.18 5.42
C ARG A 19 2.68 4.18 6.87
N LEU A 20 2.40 3.10 7.58
CA LEU A 20 2.81 2.91 8.98
C LEU A 20 4.28 2.51 9.11
N GLN A 21 4.99 2.31 7.99
CA GLN A 21 6.36 1.78 7.95
C GLN A 21 6.50 0.47 8.77
N ALA A 22 5.41 -0.30 8.83
CA ALA A 22 5.26 -1.49 9.65
C ALA A 22 5.24 -2.77 8.80
N THR A 23 5.68 -2.68 7.54
CA THR A 23 5.81 -3.84 6.66
C THR A 23 6.84 -4.82 7.19
N GLY A 24 7.92 -4.33 7.82
CA GLY A 24 9.09 -5.16 8.11
C GLY A 24 9.66 -5.77 6.82
N SER A 25 10.47 -6.82 7.00
CA SER A 25 11.04 -7.56 5.88
C SER A 25 9.94 -8.09 4.94
N PRO A 26 10.23 -8.31 3.65
CA PRO A 26 9.25 -8.87 2.70
C PRO A 26 8.64 -10.19 3.17
N GLU A 27 9.38 -10.96 3.96
CA GLU A 27 8.93 -12.21 4.58
C GLU A 27 7.85 -11.95 5.64
N ASP A 28 8.16 -11.07 6.60
CA ASP A 28 7.24 -10.63 7.64
C ASP A 28 5.98 -10.00 7.06
N CYS A 29 6.14 -9.09 6.09
CA CYS A 29 5.02 -8.46 5.42
C CYS A 29 4.11 -9.52 4.78
N SER A 30 4.69 -10.47 4.05
CA SER A 30 3.93 -11.55 3.40
C SER A 30 3.23 -12.47 4.42
N ALA A 31 3.89 -12.78 5.54
CA ALA A 31 3.32 -13.56 6.63
C ALA A 31 2.15 -12.83 7.32
N ARG A 32 2.29 -11.53 7.61
CA ARG A 32 1.23 -10.69 8.20
C ARG A 32 0.01 -10.56 7.29
N LEU A 33 0.23 -10.47 5.98
CA LEU A 33 -0.81 -10.42 4.97
C LEU A 33 -1.42 -11.80 4.67
N GLY A 34 -0.82 -12.90 5.17
CA GLY A 34 -1.25 -14.27 4.88
C GLY A 34 -1.06 -14.66 3.41
N ILE A 35 -0.07 -14.08 2.74
CA ILE A 35 0.22 -14.32 1.32
C ILE A 35 1.66 -14.80 1.12
N SER A 36 1.93 -15.46 0.00
CA SER A 36 3.30 -15.84 -0.35
C SER A 36 4.13 -14.61 -0.75
N LYS A 37 5.45 -14.65 -0.52
CA LYS A 37 6.41 -13.60 -0.95
C LYS A 37 6.20 -13.19 -2.42
N THR A 38 6.04 -14.16 -3.32
CA THR A 38 5.80 -13.91 -4.75
C THR A 38 4.52 -13.07 -5.00
N LYS A 39 3.47 -13.31 -4.21
CA LYS A 39 2.21 -12.56 -4.32
C LYS A 39 2.38 -11.13 -3.80
N LEU A 40 3.12 -10.94 -2.71
CA LEU A 40 3.48 -9.61 -2.22
C LEU A 40 4.22 -8.81 -3.30
N TYR A 41 5.29 -9.36 -3.89
CA TYR A 41 6.02 -8.69 -4.97
C TYR A 41 5.14 -8.38 -6.18
N ARG A 42 4.21 -9.28 -6.52
CA ARG A 42 3.25 -9.04 -7.59
C ARG A 42 2.32 -7.86 -7.29
N ILE A 43 1.86 -7.74 -6.04
CA ILE A 43 1.02 -6.62 -5.59
C ILE A 43 1.81 -5.32 -5.59
N ILE A 44 3.03 -5.31 -5.06
CA ILE A 44 3.90 -4.13 -5.08
C ILE A 44 4.17 -3.69 -6.52
N ASN A 45 4.40 -4.64 -7.44
CA ASN A 45 4.56 -4.33 -8.86
C ASN A 45 3.28 -3.75 -9.48
N ILE A 46 2.10 -4.24 -9.10
CA ILE A 46 0.82 -3.66 -9.51
C ILE A 46 0.70 -2.23 -8.99
N MET A 47 1.02 -1.98 -7.72
CA MET A 47 1.00 -0.64 -7.13
C MET A 47 1.99 0.30 -7.85
N ARG A 48 3.20 -0.16 -8.16
CA ARG A 48 4.17 0.58 -8.99
C ARG A 48 3.62 0.91 -10.37
N ARG A 49 2.94 -0.04 -11.03
CA ARG A 49 2.25 0.20 -12.32
C ARG A 49 1.10 1.21 -12.21
N LEU A 50 0.53 1.38 -11.02
CA LEU A 50 -0.48 2.39 -10.72
C LEU A 50 0.15 3.74 -10.29
N ASN A 51 1.42 3.97 -10.59
CA ASN A 51 2.20 5.16 -10.20
C ASN A 51 2.40 5.32 -8.69
N ALA A 52 2.44 4.23 -7.91
CA ALA A 52 2.86 4.30 -6.52
C ALA A 52 4.40 4.29 -6.42
N PRO A 53 5.06 5.34 -5.91
CA PRO A 53 6.50 5.41 -5.71
C PRO A 53 6.89 4.66 -4.43
N ILE A 54 6.84 3.32 -4.51
CA ILE A 54 7.24 2.42 -3.43
C ILE A 54 8.70 2.07 -3.60
N THR A 55 9.49 2.30 -2.55
CA THR A 55 10.89 1.88 -2.45
C THR A 55 11.10 1.04 -1.21
N TYR A 56 12.06 0.11 -1.27
CA TYR A 56 12.43 -0.72 -0.13
C TYR A 56 13.64 -0.11 0.54
N ASP A 57 13.47 0.31 1.79
CA ASP A 57 14.56 0.85 2.59
C ASP A 57 15.26 -0.30 3.33
N LEU A 58 16.56 -0.46 3.06
CA LEU A 58 17.39 -1.50 3.66
C LEU A 58 17.73 -1.21 5.14
N SER A 59 17.72 0.06 5.55
CA SER A 59 18.12 0.49 6.89
C SER A 59 17.05 0.13 7.91
N ILE A 60 15.78 0.35 7.57
CA ILE A 60 14.62 -0.02 8.40
C ILE A 60 13.98 -1.35 7.99
N GLN A 61 14.53 -2.01 6.96
CA GLN A 61 14.01 -3.23 6.35
C GLN A 61 12.50 -3.15 6.13
N SER A 62 12.03 -2.09 5.47
CA SER A 62 10.61 -1.86 5.25
C SER A 62 10.35 -1.14 3.93
N PHE A 63 9.17 -1.35 3.38
CA PHE A 63 8.70 -0.60 2.23
C PHE A 63 8.24 0.78 2.68
N VAL A 64 8.69 1.80 1.96
CA VAL A 64 8.36 3.20 2.21
C VAL A 64 7.89 3.86 0.92
N TYR A 65 7.03 4.87 1.07
CA TYR A 65 6.66 5.74 -0.03
C TYR A 65 7.65 6.90 -0.11
N GLU A 66 8.21 7.15 -1.29
CA GLU A 66 9.10 8.30 -1.51
C GLU A 66 8.30 9.61 -1.60
N GLU A 67 7.02 9.53 -1.99
CA GLU A 67 6.13 10.68 -2.10
C GLU A 67 4.82 10.43 -1.36
N THR A 68 4.13 11.51 -0.98
CA THR A 68 2.81 11.42 -0.35
C THR A 68 1.78 10.92 -1.37
N VAL A 69 1.53 9.62 -1.38
CA VAL A 69 0.51 9.00 -2.21
C VAL A 69 -0.73 8.61 -1.41
N SER A 70 -1.86 8.57 -2.11
CA SER A 70 -3.07 7.97 -1.57
C SER A 70 -3.71 7.03 -2.57
N PHE A 71 -3.70 5.74 -2.23
CA PHE A 71 -4.45 4.74 -2.95
C PHE A 71 -5.92 4.85 -2.54
N ALA A 72 -6.79 5.06 -3.53
CA ALA A 72 -8.22 5.21 -3.33
C ALA A 72 -8.92 4.47 -4.46
N PHE A 73 -9.64 3.39 -4.15
CA PHE A 73 -10.35 2.57 -5.13
C PHE A 73 -11.84 2.55 -4.83
N GLY A 74 -12.63 3.25 -5.65
CA GLY A 74 -14.07 3.36 -5.47
C GLY A 74 -14.71 4.40 -6.38
N PHE A 75 -16.03 4.49 -6.32
CA PHE A 75 -16.76 5.58 -6.98
C PHE A 75 -16.78 6.79 -6.04
N TYR A 76 -16.18 7.89 -6.47
CA TYR A 76 -16.24 9.16 -5.76
C TYR A 76 -17.32 10.05 -6.41
N THR A 77 -18.24 10.56 -5.61
CA THR A 77 -19.15 11.62 -6.07
C THR A 77 -18.34 12.90 -6.26
N LYS A 78 -18.71 13.72 -7.24
CA LYS A 78 -17.94 14.85 -7.79
C LYS A 78 -17.65 16.01 -6.81
N ASP A 79 -17.92 15.82 -5.53
CA ASP A 79 -17.77 16.80 -4.45
C ASP A 79 -16.66 16.44 -3.44
N GLN A 80 -16.04 15.27 -3.57
CA GLN A 80 -14.94 14.83 -2.72
C GLN A 80 -13.67 14.74 -3.56
N SER A 81 -13.06 15.90 -3.85
CA SER A 81 -11.62 15.92 -4.08
C SER A 81 -10.95 15.20 -2.90
N PRO A 82 -9.96 14.30 -3.12
CA PRO A 82 -9.20 13.72 -2.03
C PRO A 82 -8.48 14.88 -1.34
N ASN A 83 -9.11 15.40 -0.29
CA ASN A 83 -8.59 16.44 0.55
C ASN A 83 -7.30 15.85 1.13
N LYS A 84 -6.16 16.43 0.76
CA LYS A 84 -4.86 16.13 1.35
C LYS A 84 -5.03 16.28 2.86
N VAL A 85 -5.22 15.17 3.55
CA VAL A 85 -5.06 15.12 5.01
C VAL A 85 -3.60 15.41 5.27
N ASN A 86 -3.32 16.67 5.58
CA ASN A 86 -2.03 17.15 6.06
C ASN A 86 -1.61 16.26 7.23
N PRO A 87 -0.49 15.52 7.15
CA PRO A 87 -0.01 14.80 8.30
C PRO A 87 0.52 15.82 9.32
N PHE A 88 -0.27 16.02 10.37
CA PHE A 88 0.13 16.42 11.72
C PHE A 88 0.85 17.78 11.86
N VAL A 89 0.04 18.78 12.19
CA VAL A 89 0.36 19.82 13.19
C VAL A 89 0.49 19.14 14.56
N GLY A 90 1.57 19.43 15.29
CA GLY A 90 1.79 19.00 16.67
C GLY A 90 3.25 18.91 17.02
#